data_AF-A0A7X0NHW8-F1
#
_entry.id   AF-A0A7X0NHW8-F1
#
_cell.length_a   1.000
_cell.length_b   1.000
_cell.length_c   1.000
_cell.angle_alpha   90.00
_cell.angle_beta   90.00
_cell.angle_gamma   90.00
#
_symmetry.space_group_name_H-M   'P 1'
#
loop_
_entity.id
_entity.type
_entity.pdbx_description
1 polymer ?
#
loop_
_entity_poly.entity_id
_entity_poly.type
_entity_poly.pdbx_seq_one_letter_code
_entity_poly.pdbx_strand_id
1 'polypeptide(L)'
;MDKRQDKLITQLLSQQVNQQISLEKSVSAILARYPEQVDSVIHASLALYPERYKEILAGAMRAEPVLACEVLEILLKENIADPLELVALAVEAEPAYAQEIVNIAMLYSPDNTEAIVHVAINTEPLLSDSVVQNSLSSFPNKVLEILSGAIKALPEQVSLFVNDAINLFPTRGEEVVEMAVNNSTDTEARKIVASAIEAGLHEGSAIEAAIAGGTTKELLAKEH
;
A
#
# COMPACT_ATOMS: atom_id res chain seq x y z
N MET A 1 9.75 -28.81 -9.66
CA MET A 1 10.07 -28.86 -8.22
C MET A 1 10.45 -30.28 -7.81
N ASP A 2 11.43 -30.43 -6.91
CA ASP A 2 11.88 -31.73 -6.41
C ASP A 2 11.01 -32.20 -5.24
N LYS A 3 10.15 -33.20 -5.48
CA LYS A 3 9.24 -33.81 -4.48
C LYS A 3 9.93 -34.27 -3.20
N ARG A 4 11.25 -34.49 -3.22
CA ARG A 4 12.01 -34.91 -2.03
C ARG A 4 12.24 -33.75 -1.07
N GLN A 5 12.45 -32.55 -1.60
CA GLN A 5 12.70 -31.34 -0.84
C GLN A 5 11.44 -30.86 -0.10
N ASP A 6 10.29 -30.85 -0.78
CA ASP A 6 9.00 -30.47 -0.20
C ASP A 6 8.65 -31.34 1.02
N LYS A 7 8.92 -32.65 0.93
CA LYS A 7 8.71 -33.59 2.03
C LYS A 7 9.61 -33.28 3.24
N LEU A 8 10.86 -32.90 3.00
CA LEU A 8 11.79 -32.54 4.08
C LEU A 8 11.34 -31.26 4.78
N ILE A 9 10.96 -30.22 4.03
CA ILE A 9 10.44 -28.97 4.58
C ILE A 9 9.19 -29.23 5.43
N THR A 10 8.24 -30.01 4.89
CA THR A 10 7.01 -30.41 5.60
C THR A 10 7.31 -31.12 6.92
N GLN A 11 8.26 -32.07 6.91
CA GLN A 11 8.67 -32.81 8.10
C GLN A 11 9.34 -31.90 9.15
N LEU A 12 10.24 -31.01 8.72
CA LEU A 12 10.91 -30.07 9.60
C LEU A 12 9.91 -29.11 10.27
N LEU A 13 9.00 -28.52 9.50
CA LEU A 13 7.95 -27.63 10.01
C LEU A 13 7.07 -28.35 11.04
N SER A 14 6.55 -29.53 10.69
CA SER A 14 5.70 -30.33 11.58
C SER A 14 6.43 -30.68 12.88
N GLN A 15 7.72 -31.03 12.79
CA GLN A 15 8.52 -31.37 13.97
C GLN A 15 8.69 -30.17 14.91
N GLN A 16 9.02 -28.99 14.39
CA GLN A 16 9.24 -27.80 15.22
C GLN A 16 7.95 -27.34 15.91
N VAL A 17 6.83 -27.32 15.18
CA VAL A 17 5.53 -26.94 15.75
C VAL A 17 5.09 -27.95 16.83
N ASN A 18 5.32 -29.25 16.62
CA ASN A 18 5.08 -30.29 17.63
C ASN A 18 5.97 -30.14 18.88
N GLN A 19 7.11 -29.47 18.75
CA GLN A 19 8.00 -29.09 19.86
C GLN A 19 7.59 -27.76 20.54
N GLN A 20 6.36 -27.28 20.29
CA GLN A 20 5.80 -26.05 20.85
C GLN A 20 6.52 -24.76 20.41
N ILE A 21 7.29 -24.81 19.31
CA ILE A 21 7.77 -23.61 18.63
C ILE A 21 6.59 -23.02 17.83
N SER A 22 6.39 -21.69 17.90
CA SER A 22 5.32 -21.05 17.11
C SER A 22 5.60 -21.19 15.62
N LEU A 23 4.53 -21.24 14.81
CA LEU A 23 4.67 -21.42 13.37
C LEU A 23 5.47 -20.27 12.75
N GLU A 24 5.21 -19.04 13.21
CA GLU A 24 5.98 -17.85 12.82
C GLU A 24 7.49 -18.05 13.01
N LYS A 25 7.92 -18.50 14.21
CA LYS A 25 9.33 -18.74 14.52
C LYS A 25 9.92 -19.87 13.69
N SER A 26 9.12 -20.91 13.40
CA SER A 26 9.55 -22.02 12.57
C SER A 26 9.77 -21.62 11.11
N VAL A 27 8.82 -20.90 10.52
CA VAL A 27 8.93 -20.36 9.16
C VAL A 27 10.13 -19.42 9.08
N SER A 28 10.25 -18.50 10.04
CA SER A 28 11.34 -17.54 10.12
C SER A 28 12.71 -18.23 10.21
N ALA A 29 12.87 -19.21 11.10
CA ALA A 29 14.15 -19.91 11.28
C ALA A 29 14.58 -20.72 10.04
N ILE A 30 13.61 -21.29 9.29
CA ILE A 30 13.91 -22.01 8.06
C ILE A 30 14.34 -21.03 6.96
N LEU A 31 13.60 -19.94 6.77
CA LEU A 31 13.88 -18.96 5.71
C LEU A 31 15.10 -18.09 5.97
N ALA A 32 15.42 -17.80 7.23
CA ALA A 32 16.67 -17.13 7.59
C ALA A 32 17.90 -17.96 7.19
N ARG A 33 17.76 -19.29 7.07
CA ARG A 33 18.83 -20.20 6.67
C ARG A 33 18.79 -20.58 5.18
N TYR A 34 17.60 -20.63 4.60
CA TYR A 34 17.34 -21.06 3.23
C TYR A 34 16.38 -20.08 2.53
N PRO A 35 16.77 -18.81 2.35
CA PRO A 35 15.89 -17.80 1.77
C PRO A 35 15.46 -18.16 0.34
N GLU A 36 16.30 -18.88 -0.40
CA GLU A 36 16.01 -19.37 -1.75
C GLU A 36 14.89 -20.43 -1.80
N GLN A 37 14.41 -20.89 -0.64
CA GLN A 37 13.32 -21.87 -0.52
C GLN A 37 11.98 -21.22 -0.15
N VAL A 38 11.87 -19.89 -0.23
CA VAL A 38 10.64 -19.16 0.12
C VAL A 38 9.39 -19.75 -0.50
N ASP A 39 9.37 -20.01 -1.81
CA ASP A 39 8.23 -20.64 -2.49
C ASP A 39 7.84 -21.98 -1.84
N SER A 40 8.80 -22.91 -1.72
CA SER A 40 8.56 -24.25 -1.14
C SER A 40 8.10 -24.19 0.32
N VAL A 41 8.68 -23.28 1.13
CA VAL A 41 8.35 -23.15 2.56
C VAL A 41 6.97 -22.55 2.76
N ILE A 42 6.61 -21.52 1.99
CA ILE A 42 5.29 -20.89 2.07
C ILE A 42 4.21 -21.89 1.67
N HIS A 43 4.36 -22.56 0.51
CA HIS A 43 3.38 -23.55 0.05
C HIS A 43 3.24 -24.72 1.03
N ALA A 44 4.35 -25.25 1.56
CA ALA A 44 4.30 -26.32 2.56
C ALA A 44 3.61 -25.86 3.86
N SER A 45 3.88 -24.63 4.30
CA SER A 45 3.27 -24.07 5.51
C SER A 45 1.77 -23.85 5.33
N LEU A 46 1.35 -23.28 4.19
CA LEU A 46 -0.06 -23.07 3.86
C LEU A 46 -0.82 -24.39 3.70
N ALA A 47 -0.19 -25.43 3.12
CA ALA A 47 -0.79 -26.74 2.99
C ALA A 47 -1.04 -27.43 4.36
N LEU A 48 -0.17 -27.19 5.34
CA LEU A 48 -0.30 -27.76 6.69
C LEU A 48 -1.20 -26.92 7.61
N TYR A 49 -1.12 -25.60 7.49
CA TYR A 49 -1.71 -24.64 8.42
C TYR A 49 -2.36 -23.45 7.69
N PRO A 50 -3.35 -23.67 6.80
CA PRO A 50 -3.92 -22.62 5.96
C PRO A 50 -4.53 -21.47 6.80
N GLU A 51 -5.22 -21.82 7.89
CA GLU A 51 -5.83 -20.86 8.82
C GLU A 51 -4.82 -20.01 9.61
N ARG A 52 -3.52 -20.32 9.52
CA ARG A 52 -2.43 -19.62 10.21
C ARG A 52 -1.56 -18.79 9.25
N TYR A 53 -2.10 -18.41 8.09
CA TYR A 53 -1.42 -17.60 7.07
C TYR A 53 -0.80 -16.32 7.64
N LYS A 54 -1.39 -15.70 8.67
CA LYS A 54 -0.84 -14.50 9.34
C LYS A 54 0.53 -14.77 9.96
N GLU A 55 0.67 -15.89 10.67
CA GLU A 55 1.95 -16.30 11.27
C GLU A 55 2.97 -16.70 10.19
N ILE A 56 2.50 -17.30 9.08
CA ILE A 56 3.36 -17.69 7.96
C ILE A 56 3.91 -16.44 7.26
N LEU A 57 3.05 -15.48 6.92
CA LEU A 57 3.42 -14.20 6.32
C LEU A 57 4.42 -13.47 7.21
N ALA A 58 4.07 -13.24 8.48
CA ALA A 58 4.91 -12.50 9.40
C ALA A 58 6.26 -13.19 9.63
N GLY A 59 6.25 -14.52 9.77
CA GLY A 59 7.46 -15.31 9.95
C GLY A 59 8.39 -15.24 8.75
N ALA A 60 7.83 -15.28 7.54
CA ALA A 60 8.60 -15.23 6.31
C ALA A 60 9.19 -13.85 6.02
N MET A 61 8.40 -12.78 6.18
CA MET A 61 8.87 -11.41 5.95
C MET A 61 9.95 -11.01 6.96
N ARG A 62 9.79 -11.39 8.23
CA ARG A 62 10.79 -11.12 9.29
C ARG A 62 12.04 -12.00 9.18
N ALA A 63 12.00 -13.07 8.40
CA ALA A 63 13.16 -13.94 8.22
C ALA A 63 14.28 -13.22 7.46
N GLU A 64 13.90 -12.53 6.39
CA GLU A 64 14.79 -11.75 5.54
C GLU A 64 13.95 -10.70 4.79
N PRO A 65 14.14 -9.39 5.04
CA PRO A 65 13.30 -8.33 4.47
C PRO A 65 13.16 -8.38 2.94
N VAL A 66 14.21 -8.83 2.23
CA VAL A 66 14.20 -8.95 0.76
C VAL A 66 13.11 -9.91 0.23
N LEU A 67 12.60 -10.79 1.08
CA LEU A 67 11.56 -11.75 0.72
C LEU A 67 10.15 -11.16 0.75
N ALA A 68 9.95 -9.95 1.32
CA ALA A 68 8.62 -9.37 1.53
C ALA A 68 7.76 -9.36 0.26
N CYS A 69 8.36 -8.96 -0.86
CA CYS A 69 7.71 -8.92 -2.17
C CYS A 69 7.25 -10.30 -2.64
N GLU A 70 8.16 -11.29 -2.62
CA GLU A 70 7.89 -12.65 -3.10
C GLU A 70 6.87 -13.36 -2.20
N VAL A 71 6.96 -13.18 -0.88
CA VAL A 71 5.99 -13.72 0.08
C VAL A 71 4.60 -13.17 -0.21
N LEU A 72 4.45 -11.84 -0.32
CA LEU A 72 3.15 -11.23 -0.59
C LEU A 72 2.58 -11.70 -1.93
N GLU A 73 3.41 -11.76 -2.97
CA GLU A 73 3.02 -12.24 -4.29
C GLU A 73 2.48 -13.68 -4.25
N ILE A 74 3.14 -14.59 -3.51
CA ILE A 74 2.66 -15.96 -3.33
C ILE A 74 1.28 -15.96 -2.65
N LEU A 75 1.10 -15.24 -1.55
CA LEU A 75 -0.16 -15.24 -0.81
C LEU A 75 -1.33 -14.62 -1.60
N LEU A 76 -1.06 -13.58 -2.39
CA LEU A 76 -2.05 -12.98 -3.29
C LEU A 76 -2.46 -13.96 -4.40
N LYS A 77 -1.51 -14.70 -4.98
CA LYS A 77 -1.80 -15.73 -6.00
C LYS A 77 -2.63 -16.89 -5.44
N GLU A 78 -2.32 -17.32 -4.23
CA GLU A 78 -3.03 -18.41 -3.56
C GLU A 78 -4.43 -17.99 -3.07
N ASN A 79 -4.76 -16.69 -3.13
CA ASN A 79 -6.06 -16.13 -2.72
C ASN A 79 -6.48 -16.60 -1.32
N ILE A 80 -5.51 -16.61 -0.38
CA ILE A 80 -5.68 -17.18 0.96
C ILE A 80 -6.50 -16.26 1.89
N ALA A 81 -6.51 -14.97 1.61
CA ALA A 81 -7.16 -13.94 2.39
C ALA A 81 -7.48 -12.70 1.54
N ASP A 82 -8.19 -11.74 2.13
CA ASP A 82 -8.48 -10.46 1.49
C ASP A 82 -7.17 -9.69 1.18
N PRO A 83 -6.99 -9.13 -0.03
CA PRO A 83 -5.77 -8.41 -0.38
C PRO A 83 -5.44 -7.23 0.55
N LEU A 84 -6.44 -6.54 1.09
CA LEU A 84 -6.22 -5.41 1.99
C LEU A 84 -5.67 -5.89 3.34
N GLU A 85 -6.17 -7.03 3.83
CA GLU A 85 -5.63 -7.65 5.05
C GLU A 85 -4.18 -8.09 4.84
N LEU A 86 -3.86 -8.68 3.68
CA LEU A 86 -2.49 -9.08 3.36
C LEU A 86 -1.55 -7.89 3.28
N VAL A 87 -1.99 -6.76 2.71
CA VAL A 87 -1.21 -5.50 2.67
C VAL A 87 -0.95 -4.98 4.08
N ALA A 88 -1.98 -4.90 4.93
CA ALA A 88 -1.81 -4.43 6.31
C ALA A 88 -0.79 -5.28 7.08
N LEU A 89 -0.92 -6.61 7.00
CA LEU A 89 0.00 -7.54 7.65
C LEU A 89 1.42 -7.43 7.09
N ALA A 90 1.56 -7.25 5.78
CA ALA A 90 2.85 -7.12 5.13
C ALA A 90 3.57 -5.83 5.51
N VAL A 91 2.87 -4.69 5.46
CA VAL A 91 3.42 -3.39 5.85
C VAL A 91 3.77 -3.37 7.33
N GLU A 92 2.96 -3.99 8.20
CA GLU A 92 3.28 -4.13 9.62
C GLU A 92 4.51 -5.03 9.86
N ALA A 93 4.64 -6.12 9.10
CA ALA A 93 5.74 -7.05 9.25
C ALA A 93 7.06 -6.49 8.73
N GLU A 94 7.04 -5.76 7.62
CA GLU A 94 8.22 -5.17 6.99
C GLU A 94 7.93 -3.76 6.43
N PRO A 95 7.90 -2.73 7.30
CA PRO A 95 7.59 -1.35 6.90
C PRO A 95 8.55 -0.79 5.86
N ALA A 96 9.84 -1.16 5.88
CA ALA A 96 10.82 -0.55 4.97
C ALA A 96 10.56 -0.90 3.49
N TYR A 97 9.70 -1.90 3.22
CA TYR A 97 9.27 -2.32 1.88
C TYR A 97 7.83 -1.90 1.56
N ALA A 98 7.23 -0.97 2.32
CA ALA A 98 5.84 -0.57 2.15
C ALA A 98 5.51 -0.13 0.70
N GLN A 99 6.42 0.59 0.03
CA GLN A 99 6.22 1.03 -1.34
C GLN A 99 6.15 -0.15 -2.34
N GLU A 100 7.05 -1.14 -2.23
CA GLU A 100 7.03 -2.33 -3.08
C GLU A 100 5.82 -3.22 -2.78
N ILE A 101 5.49 -3.39 -1.50
CA ILE A 101 4.30 -4.12 -1.04
C ILE A 101 3.03 -3.54 -1.65
N VAL A 102 2.86 -2.21 -1.59
CA VAL A 102 1.71 -1.51 -2.17
C VAL A 102 1.64 -1.72 -3.68
N ASN A 103 2.76 -1.57 -4.39
CA ASN A 103 2.77 -1.74 -5.84
C ASN A 103 2.44 -3.17 -6.27
N ILE A 104 2.97 -4.18 -5.56
CA ILE A 104 2.63 -5.59 -5.83
C ILE A 104 1.15 -5.81 -5.59
N ALA A 105 0.60 -5.33 -4.48
CA ALA A 105 -0.83 -5.47 -4.20
C ALA A 105 -1.68 -4.78 -5.27
N MET A 106 -1.32 -3.57 -5.72
CA MET A 106 -2.02 -2.86 -6.79
C MET A 106 -1.94 -3.58 -8.13
N LEU A 107 -0.83 -4.26 -8.42
CA LEU A 107 -0.69 -5.07 -9.64
C LEU A 107 -1.63 -6.28 -9.64
N TYR A 108 -1.77 -6.95 -8.49
CA TYR A 108 -2.61 -8.13 -8.34
C TYR A 108 -4.08 -7.81 -8.06
N SER A 109 -4.38 -6.63 -7.54
CA SER A 109 -5.73 -6.17 -7.18
C SER A 109 -5.96 -4.72 -7.64
N PRO A 110 -5.94 -4.44 -8.95
CA PRO A 110 -5.99 -3.09 -9.50
C PRO A 110 -7.33 -2.35 -9.26
N ASP A 111 -8.40 -3.09 -8.97
CA ASP A 111 -9.70 -2.52 -8.61
C ASP A 111 -9.71 -2.01 -7.16
N ASN A 112 -8.74 -2.42 -6.33
CA ASN A 112 -8.62 -2.04 -4.93
C ASN A 112 -7.58 -0.94 -4.68
N THR A 113 -7.05 -0.29 -5.72
CA THR A 113 -5.95 0.70 -5.59
C THR A 113 -6.15 1.71 -4.47
N GLU A 114 -7.31 2.38 -4.44
CA GLU A 114 -7.62 3.37 -3.41
C GLU A 114 -7.54 2.77 -2.01
N ALA A 115 -8.17 1.61 -1.81
CA ALA A 115 -8.22 0.94 -0.52
C ALA A 115 -6.85 0.39 -0.08
N ILE A 116 -6.03 -0.08 -1.03
CA ILE A 116 -4.67 -0.55 -0.76
C ILE A 116 -3.80 0.60 -0.25
N VAL A 117 -3.80 1.74 -0.94
CA VAL A 117 -3.03 2.92 -0.54
C VAL A 117 -3.51 3.41 0.83
N HIS A 118 -4.83 3.49 1.01
CA HIS A 118 -5.43 3.89 2.29
C HIS A 118 -5.00 2.98 3.45
N VAL A 119 -5.03 1.66 3.27
CA VAL A 119 -4.64 0.70 4.31
C VAL A 119 -3.15 0.80 4.62
N ALA A 120 -2.29 0.82 3.60
CA ALA A 120 -0.85 0.90 3.81
C ALA A 120 -0.44 2.15 4.59
N ILE A 121 -1.02 3.31 4.25
CA ILE A 121 -0.76 4.57 4.94
C ILE A 121 -1.27 4.55 6.39
N ASN A 122 -2.44 3.96 6.65
CA ASN A 122 -2.93 3.83 8.03
C ASN A 122 -2.09 2.86 8.86
N THR A 123 -1.51 1.84 8.23
CA THR A 123 -0.61 0.88 8.90
C THR A 123 0.73 1.51 9.23
N GLU A 124 1.34 2.24 8.30
CA GLU A 124 2.60 2.95 8.53
C GLU A 124 2.56 4.40 8.00
N PRO A 125 2.00 5.34 8.78
CA PRO A 125 1.82 6.73 8.35
C PRO A 125 3.13 7.46 8.03
N LEU A 126 4.24 7.06 8.65
CA LEU A 126 5.55 7.71 8.46
C LEU A 126 6.11 7.50 7.05
N LEU A 127 5.59 6.54 6.30
CA LEU A 127 5.99 6.23 4.93
C LEU A 127 4.97 6.70 3.89
N SER A 128 3.99 7.52 4.29
CA SER A 128 2.92 8.00 3.40
C SER A 128 3.45 8.69 2.13
N ASP A 129 4.39 9.62 2.27
CA ASP A 129 4.97 10.34 1.13
C ASP A 129 5.64 9.39 0.13
N SER A 130 6.46 8.46 0.60
CA SER A 130 7.14 7.51 -0.27
C SER A 130 6.17 6.54 -0.94
N VAL A 131 5.17 6.04 -0.20
CA VAL A 131 4.10 5.19 -0.74
C VAL A 131 3.35 5.92 -1.84
N VAL A 132 2.91 7.16 -1.60
CA VAL A 132 2.13 7.94 -2.57
C VAL A 132 2.97 8.26 -3.81
N GLN A 133 4.16 8.85 -3.64
CA GLN A 133 5.00 9.24 -4.77
C GLN A 133 5.44 8.04 -5.62
N ASN A 134 5.78 6.92 -4.99
CA ASN A 134 6.17 5.71 -5.68
C ASN A 134 4.97 5.08 -6.43
N SER A 135 3.79 5.04 -5.79
CA SER A 135 2.57 4.54 -6.42
C SER A 135 2.18 5.41 -7.62
N LEU A 136 2.22 6.73 -7.48
CA LEU A 136 1.93 7.68 -8.55
C LEU A 136 2.86 7.48 -9.74
N SER A 137 4.17 7.32 -9.49
CA SER A 137 5.17 7.09 -10.52
C SER A 137 4.99 5.75 -11.23
N SER A 138 4.60 4.71 -10.48
CA SER A 138 4.46 3.34 -10.98
C SER A 138 3.13 3.12 -11.73
N PHE A 139 2.08 3.86 -11.35
CA PHE A 139 0.73 3.71 -11.89
C PHE A 139 0.14 5.08 -12.32
N PRO A 140 0.68 5.71 -13.38
CA PRO A 140 0.27 7.05 -13.82
C PRO A 140 -1.19 7.14 -14.30
N ASN A 141 -1.81 6.00 -14.62
CA ASN A 141 -3.23 5.91 -14.95
C ASN A 141 -4.15 5.83 -13.73
N LYS A 142 -3.59 5.68 -12.51
CA LYS A 142 -4.32 5.49 -11.24
C LYS A 142 -4.19 6.67 -10.26
N VAL A 143 -3.76 7.84 -10.75
CA VAL A 143 -3.50 9.03 -9.93
C VAL A 143 -4.67 9.37 -9.01
N LEU A 144 -5.90 9.38 -9.52
CA LEU A 144 -7.06 9.78 -8.72
C LEU A 144 -7.38 8.76 -7.62
N GLU A 145 -7.29 7.46 -7.91
CA GLU A 145 -7.49 6.41 -6.91
C GLU A 145 -6.41 6.43 -5.82
N ILE A 146 -5.14 6.61 -6.20
CA ILE A 146 -4.02 6.70 -5.25
C ILE A 146 -4.22 7.89 -4.32
N LEU A 147 -4.51 9.07 -4.88
CA LEU A 147 -4.71 10.27 -4.09
C LEU A 147 -5.96 10.18 -3.21
N SER A 148 -7.07 9.63 -3.70
CA SER A 148 -8.25 9.44 -2.88
C SER A 148 -7.95 8.55 -1.66
N GLY A 149 -7.18 7.48 -1.86
CA GLY A 149 -6.73 6.61 -0.77
C GLY A 149 -5.85 7.34 0.25
N ALA A 150 -4.89 8.14 -0.25
CA ALA A 150 -3.99 8.93 0.59
C ALA A 150 -4.70 10.02 1.39
N ILE A 151 -5.59 10.78 0.75
CA ILE A 151 -6.38 11.86 1.38
C ILE A 151 -7.31 11.28 2.44
N LYS A 152 -7.94 10.13 2.18
CA LYS A 152 -8.79 9.48 3.18
C LYS A 152 -8.00 9.02 4.41
N ALA A 153 -6.75 8.61 4.22
CA ALA A 153 -5.90 8.14 5.30
C ALA A 153 -5.31 9.31 6.12
N LEU A 154 -4.82 10.35 5.44
CA LEU A 154 -4.18 11.53 6.05
C LEU A 154 -4.76 12.84 5.48
N PRO A 155 -6.00 13.22 5.86
CA PRO A 155 -6.68 14.40 5.32
C PRO A 155 -5.89 15.71 5.51
N GLU A 156 -5.13 15.82 6.59
CA GLU A 156 -4.31 16.99 6.90
C GLU A 156 -3.14 17.19 5.91
N GLN A 157 -2.76 16.14 5.17
CA GLN A 157 -1.68 16.16 4.18
C GLN A 157 -2.19 16.37 2.75
N VAL A 158 -3.48 16.62 2.53
CA VAL A 158 -4.07 16.77 1.19
C VAL A 158 -3.33 17.78 0.31
N SER A 159 -2.84 18.89 0.88
CA SER A 159 -2.10 19.89 0.11
C SER A 159 -0.78 19.34 -0.41
N LEU A 160 -0.05 18.56 0.39
CA LEU A 160 1.19 17.92 -0.04
C LEU A 160 0.92 16.94 -1.19
N PHE A 161 -0.09 16.08 -1.04
CA PHE A 161 -0.44 15.10 -2.08
C PHE A 161 -0.88 15.76 -3.39
N VAL A 162 -1.61 16.87 -3.33
CA VAL A 162 -2.00 17.66 -4.50
C VAL A 162 -0.76 18.26 -5.18
N ASN A 163 0.16 18.85 -4.40
CA ASN A 163 1.40 19.41 -4.94
C ASN A 163 2.21 18.35 -5.70
N ASP A 164 2.44 17.21 -5.06
CA ASP A 164 3.22 16.10 -5.61
C ASP A 164 2.59 15.56 -6.89
N ALA A 165 1.27 15.36 -6.89
CA ALA A 165 0.56 14.87 -8.07
C ALA A 165 0.63 15.83 -9.26
N ILE A 166 0.51 17.14 -9.02
CA ILE A 166 0.59 18.15 -10.09
C ILE A 166 2.02 18.27 -10.62
N ASN A 167 3.02 18.20 -9.75
CA ASN A 167 4.43 18.20 -10.16
C ASN A 167 4.75 16.99 -11.05
N LEU A 168 4.22 15.82 -10.72
CA LEU A 168 4.41 14.59 -11.52
C LEU A 168 3.55 14.58 -12.79
N PHE A 169 2.33 15.12 -12.73
CA PHE A 169 1.35 15.10 -13.82
C PHE A 169 0.72 16.48 -14.06
N PRO A 170 1.47 17.46 -14.60
CA PRO A 170 0.98 18.84 -14.75
C PRO A 170 -0.29 18.94 -15.61
N THR A 171 -0.45 18.05 -16.58
CA THR A 171 -1.62 18.02 -17.47
C THR A 171 -2.91 17.52 -16.80
N ARG A 172 -2.82 16.99 -15.57
CA ARG A 172 -3.96 16.47 -14.79
C ARG A 172 -4.35 17.37 -13.62
N GLY A 173 -3.78 18.58 -13.53
CA GLY A 173 -3.93 19.41 -12.33
C GLY A 173 -5.37 19.78 -11.99
N GLU A 174 -6.22 20.03 -12.99
CA GLU A 174 -7.64 20.30 -12.76
C GLU A 174 -8.36 19.07 -12.16
N GLU A 175 -8.13 17.87 -12.71
CA GLU A 175 -8.71 16.61 -12.19
C GLU A 175 -8.26 16.34 -10.74
N VAL A 176 -6.98 16.59 -10.44
CA VAL A 176 -6.40 16.41 -9.11
C VAL A 176 -7.08 17.35 -8.11
N VAL A 177 -7.25 18.63 -8.47
CA VAL A 177 -7.90 19.62 -7.60
C VAL A 177 -9.37 19.27 -7.38
N GLU A 178 -10.12 18.96 -8.44
CA GLU A 178 -11.53 18.59 -8.35
C GLU A 178 -11.73 17.39 -7.41
N MET A 179 -10.95 16.33 -7.61
CA MET A 179 -11.02 15.12 -6.79
C MET A 179 -10.62 15.41 -5.33
N ALA A 180 -9.54 16.17 -5.12
CA ALA A 180 -9.06 16.48 -3.77
C ALA A 180 -10.08 17.29 -2.98
N VAL A 181 -10.72 18.29 -3.59
CA VAL A 181 -11.78 19.07 -2.94
C VAL A 181 -12.99 18.20 -2.63
N ASN A 182 -13.42 17.34 -3.56
CA ASN A 182 -14.56 16.43 -3.36
C ASN A 182 -14.32 15.45 -2.20
N ASN A 183 -13.07 15.03 -2.00
CA ASN A 183 -12.69 14.11 -0.92
C ASN A 183 -12.24 14.81 0.38
N SER A 184 -12.35 16.14 0.46
CA SER A 184 -11.91 16.92 1.61
C SER A 184 -13.05 17.73 2.24
N THR A 185 -12.77 18.37 3.37
CA THR A 185 -13.69 19.35 3.96
C THR A 185 -13.56 20.71 3.27
N ASP A 186 -14.60 21.53 3.36
CA ASP A 186 -14.60 22.92 2.88
C ASP A 186 -13.44 23.75 3.44
N THR A 187 -12.94 23.42 4.63
CA THR A 187 -11.81 24.13 5.26
C THR A 187 -10.48 23.89 4.53
N GLU A 188 -10.33 22.75 3.87
CA GLU A 188 -9.10 22.38 3.15
C GLU A 188 -9.10 22.87 1.70
N ALA A 189 -10.26 23.19 1.12
CA ALA A 189 -10.40 23.61 -0.28
C ALA A 189 -9.46 24.78 -0.65
N ARG A 190 -9.28 25.77 0.24
CA ARG A 190 -8.35 26.88 0.00
C ARG A 190 -6.88 26.44 -0.03
N LYS A 191 -6.48 25.53 0.86
CA LYS A 191 -5.10 25.03 0.89
C LYS A 191 -4.81 24.19 -0.35
N ILE A 192 -5.79 23.40 -0.81
CA ILE A 192 -5.73 22.64 -2.06
C ILE A 192 -5.50 23.58 -3.25
N VAL A 193 -6.32 24.62 -3.39
CA VAL A 193 -6.17 25.61 -4.47
C VAL A 193 -4.81 26.30 -4.42
N ALA A 194 -4.40 26.78 -3.24
CA ALA A 194 -3.11 27.44 -3.06
C ALA A 194 -1.93 26.52 -3.44
N SER A 195 -1.99 25.26 -2.99
CA SER A 195 -0.96 24.27 -3.30
C SER A 195 -0.89 23.91 -4.78
N ALA A 196 -2.04 23.84 -5.46
CA ALA A 196 -2.09 23.61 -6.89
C ALA A 196 -1.50 24.78 -7.70
N ILE A 197 -1.74 26.01 -7.27
CA ILE A 197 -1.14 27.21 -7.87
C ILE A 197 0.37 27.21 -7.65
N GLU A 198 0.82 26.86 -6.44
CA GLU A 198 2.25 26.72 -6.14
C GLU A 198 2.92 25.64 -7.01
N ALA A 199 2.22 24.54 -7.30
CA ALA A 199 2.66 23.49 -8.22
C ALA A 199 2.60 23.92 -9.71
N GLY A 200 2.14 25.13 -10.01
CA GLY A 200 2.15 25.70 -11.35
C GLY A 200 0.82 25.61 -12.12
N LEU A 201 -0.28 25.19 -11.48
CA LEU A 201 -1.61 25.26 -12.08
C LEU A 201 -2.06 26.73 -12.18
N HIS A 202 -2.68 27.10 -13.31
CA HIS A 202 -3.21 28.45 -13.47
C HIS A 202 -4.32 28.73 -12.44
N GLU A 203 -4.27 29.88 -11.77
CA GLU A 203 -5.20 30.26 -10.69
C GLU A 203 -6.67 30.10 -11.08
N GLY A 204 -7.05 30.58 -12.28
CA GLY A 204 -8.41 30.42 -12.79
C GLY A 204 -8.84 28.95 -12.92
N SER A 205 -7.95 28.10 -13.44
CA SER A 205 -8.20 26.66 -13.59
C SER A 205 -8.32 25.98 -12.22
N ALA A 206 -7.46 26.33 -11.27
CA ALA A 206 -7.50 25.78 -9.92
C ALA A 206 -8.82 26.14 -9.20
N ILE A 207 -9.28 27.39 -9.33
CA ILE A 207 -10.55 27.84 -8.74
C ILE A 207 -11.75 27.15 -9.41
N GLU A 208 -11.76 27.06 -10.74
CA GLU A 208 -12.85 26.40 -11.48
C GLU A 208 -12.94 24.91 -11.13
N ALA A 209 -11.82 24.21 -11.08
CA ALA A 209 -11.74 22.81 -10.67
C ALA A 209 -12.20 22.61 -9.21
N ALA A 210 -11.80 23.50 -8.29
CA ALA A 210 -12.23 23.42 -6.91
C ALA A 210 -13.75 23.60 -6.76
N ILE A 211 -14.35 24.52 -7.54
CA ILE A 211 -15.81 24.71 -7.58
C ILE A 211 -16.50 23.46 -8.15
N ALA A 212 -15.95 22.85 -9.20
CA ALA A 212 -16.44 21.58 -9.75
C ALA A 212 -16.38 20.45 -8.70
N GLY A 213 -15.34 20.47 -7.85
CA GLY A 213 -15.18 19.55 -6.72
C GLY A 213 -16.14 19.78 -5.55
N GLY A 214 -16.98 20.83 -5.60
CA GLY A 214 -18.07 21.05 -4.64
C GLY A 214 -17.89 22.24 -3.69
N THR A 215 -16.78 22.99 -3.77
CA THR A 215 -16.62 24.21 -2.97
C THR A 215 -17.37 25.41 -3.57
N THR A 216 -17.43 26.53 -2.85
CA THR A 216 -18.08 27.77 -3.30
C THR A 216 -17.10 28.91 -3.46
N LYS A 217 -17.42 29.87 -4.33
CA LYS A 217 -16.61 31.08 -4.53
C LYS A 217 -16.44 31.87 -3.24
N GLU A 218 -17.49 31.92 -2.42
CA GLU A 218 -17.50 32.62 -1.14
C GLU A 218 -16.53 32.00 -0.12
N LEU A 219 -16.37 30.66 -0.14
CA LEU A 219 -15.42 29.96 0.72
C LEU A 219 -13.97 30.19 0.28
N LEU A 220 -13.74 30.29 -1.03
CA LEU A 220 -12.42 30.59 -1.59
C LEU A 220 -12.02 32.06 -1.40
N ALA A 221 -12.98 32.99 -1.38
CA ALA A 221 -12.74 34.44 -1.28
C ALA A 221 -12.55 34.99 0.14
N LYS A 222 -12.82 34.22 1.20
CA LYS A 222 -12.68 34.71 2.58
C LYS A 222 -11.21 34.83 2.98
N GLU A 223 -10.74 36.05 3.20
CA GLU A 223 -9.61 36.39 4.08
C GLU A 223 -10.13 37.27 5.22
N HIS A 224 -9.75 36.96 6.46
CA HIS A 224 -9.70 37.92 7.56
C HIS A 224 -8.34 37.78 8.23
#